data_AF-A0A8S3PLL7-F1
#
_entry.id   AF-A0A8S3PLL7-F1
#
_cell.length_a   1.000
_cell.length_b   1.000
_cell.length_c   1.000
_cell.angle_alpha   90.00
_cell.angle_beta   90.00
_cell.angle_gamma   90.00
#
_symmetry.space_group_name_H-M   'P 1'
#
loop_
_entity.id
_entity.type
_entity.pdbx_description
1 polymer ?
#
loop_
_entity_poly.entity_id
_entity_poly.type
_entity_poly.pdbx_seq_one_letter_code
_entity_poly.pdbx_strand_id
1 'polypeptide(L)'
;MPLLDDMKATLKADLDITNMNNHLKAYIQQEIQKGVEIAMRDEMKKLVNKGVEMISSTVEATVDKQVTTGTSYIQWGTMNCTNDNAELIYSGFVGGSSYTGGGAPNKLCVPKAPQWGIYDDKVNKSPFIGATLFDNWDINIKNTLFDKKYTYYVIQCAVCHVTKATSTIMIPGRTSCYENWKMEYHGYLMAGYPGHKAASEYICVDGNPDHIEST
;
A
#
# COMPACT_ATOMS: atom_id res chain seq x y z
N MET A 1 -25.59 -27.66 96.36
CA MET A 1 -24.33 -28.31 95.91
C MET A 1 -23.77 -27.48 94.77
N PRO A 2 -22.83 -26.55 95.04
CA PRO A 2 -22.31 -25.58 94.05
C PRO A 2 -21.58 -26.25 92.88
N LEU A 3 -20.93 -27.39 93.13
CA LEU A 3 -20.15 -28.14 92.15
C LEU A 3 -20.99 -28.62 90.94
N LEU A 4 -22.27 -28.92 91.15
CA LEU A 4 -23.13 -29.45 90.09
C LEU A 4 -23.59 -28.36 89.11
N ASP A 5 -23.75 -27.14 89.60
CA ASP A 5 -24.15 -25.99 88.79
C ASP A 5 -22.96 -25.48 87.94
N ASP A 6 -21.75 -25.50 88.50
CA ASP A 6 -20.53 -25.24 87.75
C ASP A 6 -20.28 -26.29 86.67
N MET A 7 -20.47 -27.59 86.98
CA MET A 7 -20.36 -28.65 85.97
C MET A 7 -21.37 -28.50 84.84
N LYS A 8 -22.60 -28.04 85.12
CA LYS A 8 -23.62 -27.78 84.09
C LYS A 8 -23.29 -26.55 83.24
N ALA A 9 -22.75 -25.51 83.85
CA ALA A 9 -22.32 -24.31 83.14
C ALA A 9 -21.15 -24.61 82.19
N THR A 10 -20.17 -25.38 82.67
CA THR A 10 -19.05 -25.87 81.85
C THR A 10 -19.52 -26.77 80.73
N LEU A 11 -20.41 -27.74 81.00
CA LEU A 11 -20.96 -28.63 79.97
C LEU A 11 -21.76 -27.85 78.92
N LYS A 12 -22.47 -26.79 79.30
CA LYS A 12 -23.24 -25.92 78.39
C LYS A 12 -22.34 -25.03 77.53
N ALA A 13 -21.22 -24.56 78.07
CA ALA A 13 -20.20 -23.84 77.32
C ALA A 13 -19.47 -24.76 76.33
N ASP A 14 -19.18 -26.00 76.74
CA ASP A 14 -18.56 -27.03 75.89
C ASP A 14 -19.53 -27.56 74.80
N LEU A 15 -20.86 -27.50 75.04
CA LEU A 15 -21.92 -27.83 74.08
C LEU A 15 -22.59 -26.56 73.47
N ASP A 16 -21.87 -25.46 73.24
CA ASP A 16 -22.44 -24.32 72.52
C ASP A 16 -22.58 -24.60 71.01
N ILE A 17 -23.57 -25.44 70.70
CA ILE A 17 -24.00 -25.87 69.37
C ILE A 17 -24.32 -24.65 68.49
N THR A 18 -24.71 -23.51 69.07
CA THR A 18 -25.02 -22.29 68.32
C THR A 18 -23.77 -21.70 67.70
N ASN A 19 -22.67 -21.62 68.46
CA ASN A 19 -21.39 -21.11 67.97
C ASN A 19 -20.81 -22.04 66.89
N MET A 20 -20.88 -23.35 67.11
CA MET A 20 -20.48 -24.36 66.13
C MET A 20 -21.29 -24.28 64.83
N ASN A 21 -22.61 -24.12 64.91
CA ASN A 21 -23.48 -23.96 63.75
C ASN A 21 -23.18 -22.67 62.97
N ASN A 22 -22.85 -21.59 63.67
CA ASN A 22 -22.46 -20.33 63.03
C ASN A 22 -21.13 -20.46 62.28
N HIS A 23 -20.13 -21.12 62.89
CA HIS A 23 -18.85 -21.41 62.24
C HIS A 23 -19.03 -22.30 61.00
N LEU A 24 -19.84 -23.35 61.12
CA LEU A 24 -20.11 -24.26 60.00
C LEU A 24 -20.83 -23.54 58.86
N LYS A 25 -21.80 -22.68 59.17
CA LYS A 25 -22.51 -21.85 58.19
C LYS A 25 -21.55 -20.90 57.46
N ALA A 26 -20.66 -20.23 58.19
CA ALA A 26 -19.66 -19.32 57.60
C ALA A 26 -18.70 -20.07 56.67
N TYR A 27 -18.24 -21.26 57.07
CA TYR A 27 -17.39 -22.12 56.24
C TYR A 27 -18.09 -22.56 54.95
N ILE A 28 -19.34 -23.06 55.06
CA ILE A 28 -20.13 -23.47 53.88
C ILE A 28 -20.35 -22.29 52.93
N GLN A 29 -20.69 -21.11 53.45
CA GLN A 29 -20.85 -19.90 52.64
C GLN A 29 -19.55 -19.52 51.93
N GLN A 30 -18.41 -19.62 52.60
CA GLN A 30 -17.10 -19.32 52.02
C GLN A 30 -16.75 -20.29 50.88
N GLU A 31 -16.95 -21.60 51.09
CA GLU A 31 -16.65 -22.60 50.05
C GLU A 31 -17.59 -22.50 48.85
N ILE A 32 -18.87 -22.20 49.08
CA ILE A 32 -19.83 -21.90 48.00
C ILE A 32 -19.37 -20.67 47.21
N GLN A 33 -18.99 -19.59 47.90
CA GLN A 33 -18.56 -18.35 47.25
C GLN A 33 -17.33 -18.58 46.36
N LYS A 34 -16.31 -19.32 46.86
CA LYS A 34 -15.13 -19.69 46.08
C LYS A 34 -15.51 -20.50 44.84
N GLY A 35 -16.40 -21.48 44.97
CA GLY A 35 -16.86 -22.30 43.86
C GLY A 35 -17.57 -21.46 42.79
N VAL A 36 -18.43 -20.53 43.20
CA VAL A 36 -19.12 -19.59 42.30
C VAL A 36 -18.13 -18.69 41.57
N GLU A 37 -17.13 -18.13 42.26
CA GLU A 37 -16.12 -17.27 41.65
C GLU A 37 -15.25 -18.01 40.61
N ILE A 38 -14.88 -19.27 40.91
CA ILE A 38 -14.12 -20.11 39.97
C ILE A 38 -14.96 -20.39 38.72
N ALA A 39 -16.21 -20.85 38.90
CA ALA A 39 -17.09 -21.16 37.78
C ALA A 39 -17.35 -19.92 36.90
N MET A 40 -17.62 -18.78 37.52
CA MET A 40 -17.85 -17.52 36.80
C MET A 40 -16.58 -17.06 36.06
N ARG A 41 -15.41 -17.19 36.68
CA ARG A 41 -14.12 -16.86 36.04
C ARG A 41 -13.87 -17.73 34.80
N ASP A 42 -14.13 -19.03 34.90
CA ASP A 42 -13.90 -19.96 33.80
C ASP A 42 -14.89 -19.72 32.64
N GLU A 43 -16.15 -19.42 32.94
CA GLU A 43 -17.12 -19.09 31.90
C GLU A 43 -16.83 -17.74 31.24
N MET A 44 -16.43 -16.73 32.02
CA MET A 44 -15.96 -15.45 31.47
C MET A 44 -14.74 -15.65 30.57
N LYS A 45 -13.76 -16.48 30.96
CA LYS A 45 -12.60 -16.79 30.12
C LYS A 45 -13.01 -17.41 28.79
N LYS A 46 -13.96 -18.36 28.79
CA LYS A 46 -14.46 -18.96 27.55
C LYS A 46 -15.12 -17.90 26.64
N LEU A 47 -15.96 -17.03 27.21
CA LEU A 47 -16.63 -15.98 26.46
C LEU A 47 -15.63 -14.98 25.86
N VAL A 48 -14.63 -14.55 26.65
CA VAL A 48 -13.57 -13.65 26.18
C VAL A 48 -12.76 -14.30 25.06
N ASN A 49 -12.32 -15.55 25.25
CA ASN A 49 -11.53 -16.26 24.23
C ASN A 49 -12.31 -16.42 22.92
N LYS A 50 -13.59 -16.80 23.00
CA LYS A 50 -14.46 -16.89 21.82
C LYS A 50 -14.65 -15.54 21.13
N GLY A 51 -14.76 -14.46 21.90
CA GLY A 51 -14.80 -13.10 21.37
C GLY A 51 -13.51 -12.69 20.67
N VAL A 52 -12.36 -13.00 21.26
CA VAL A 52 -11.03 -12.74 20.69
C VAL A 52 -10.83 -13.52 19.39
N GLU A 53 -11.22 -14.80 19.33
CA GLU A 53 -11.14 -15.62 18.10
C GLU A 53 -12.03 -15.06 16.98
N MET A 54 -13.24 -14.62 17.31
CA MET A 54 -14.15 -13.98 16.36
C MET A 54 -13.60 -12.65 15.84
N ILE A 55 -12.99 -11.85 16.72
CA ILE A 55 -12.35 -10.59 16.33
C ILE A 55 -11.12 -10.88 15.46
N SER A 56 -10.25 -11.83 15.83
CA SER A 56 -9.05 -12.19 15.03
C SER A 56 -9.42 -12.60 13.62
N SER A 57 -10.37 -13.53 13.48
CA SER A 57 -10.84 -13.99 12.18
C SER A 57 -11.48 -12.87 11.35
N THR A 58 -12.21 -11.94 11.98
CA THR A 58 -12.75 -10.76 11.29
C THR A 58 -11.64 -9.81 10.84
N VAL A 59 -10.65 -9.55 11.71
CA VAL A 59 -9.50 -8.70 11.41
C VAL A 59 -8.71 -9.28 10.23
N GLU A 60 -8.33 -10.56 10.30
CA GLU A 60 -7.65 -11.28 9.22
C GLU A 60 -8.43 -11.19 7.90
N ALA A 61 -9.74 -11.48 7.94
CA ALA A 61 -10.59 -11.38 6.75
C ALA A 61 -10.68 -9.95 6.20
N THR A 62 -10.65 -8.91 7.04
CA THR A 62 -10.67 -7.50 6.60
C THR A 62 -9.31 -6.99 6.11
N VAL A 63 -8.22 -7.50 6.67
CA VAL A 63 -6.85 -7.19 6.24
C VAL A 63 -6.57 -7.85 4.88
N ASP A 64 -6.96 -9.11 4.70
CA ASP A 64 -6.88 -9.81 3.40
C ASP A 64 -7.84 -9.22 2.36
N LYS A 65 -8.93 -8.58 2.79
CA LYS A 65 -9.83 -7.79 1.93
C LYS A 65 -9.39 -6.35 1.73
N GLN A 66 -8.20 -5.94 2.17
CA GLN A 66 -7.51 -4.88 1.46
C GLN A 66 -7.13 -5.41 0.08
N VAL A 67 -8.14 -5.51 -0.78
CA VAL A 67 -7.97 -5.25 -2.20
C VAL A 67 -7.06 -4.04 -2.25
N THR A 68 -5.90 -4.17 -2.86
CA THR A 68 -4.99 -3.05 -3.14
C THR A 68 -5.71 -2.13 -4.12
N THR A 69 -6.70 -1.40 -3.60
CA THR A 69 -7.40 -0.35 -4.31
C THR A 69 -6.38 0.73 -4.52
N GLY A 70 -6.12 1.01 -5.78
CA GLY A 70 -5.07 1.89 -6.19
C GLY A 70 -5.22 2.18 -7.66
N THR A 71 -4.38 3.07 -8.14
CA THR A 71 -4.30 3.43 -9.55
C THR A 71 -2.83 3.46 -9.94
N SER A 72 -2.57 3.30 -11.22
CA SER A 72 -1.22 3.39 -11.76
C SER A 72 -1.04 4.64 -12.59
N TYR A 73 0.19 5.12 -12.66
CA TYR A 73 0.58 6.15 -13.61
C TYR A 73 1.97 5.84 -14.17
N ILE A 74 2.29 6.46 -15.30
CA ILE A 74 3.65 6.42 -15.86
C ILE A 74 4.32 7.75 -15.51
N GLN A 75 5.48 7.65 -14.87
CA GLN A 75 6.38 8.76 -14.65
C GLN A 75 7.44 8.75 -15.74
N TRP A 76 7.34 9.71 -16.66
CA TRP A 76 8.23 9.79 -17.80
C TRP A 76 9.51 10.54 -17.43
N GLY A 77 10.66 10.06 -17.88
CA GLY A 77 11.96 10.68 -17.62
C GLY A 77 12.73 10.13 -16.43
N THR A 78 12.23 9.12 -15.70
CA THR A 78 12.93 8.52 -14.56
C THR A 78 12.78 7.00 -14.52
N MET A 79 13.69 6.32 -13.83
CA MET A 79 13.68 4.88 -13.57
C MET A 79 12.98 4.51 -12.25
N ASN A 80 12.59 5.49 -11.43
CA ASN A 80 11.95 5.27 -10.13
C ASN A 80 10.70 6.14 -9.95
N CYS A 81 9.80 5.73 -9.07
CA CYS A 81 8.68 6.58 -8.64
C CYS A 81 9.20 7.61 -7.63
N THR A 82 8.98 8.91 -7.87
CA THR A 82 9.51 9.96 -6.98
C THR A 82 8.56 10.31 -5.82
N ASN A 83 7.30 9.87 -5.90
CA ASN A 83 6.37 9.97 -4.76
C ASN A 83 6.61 8.81 -3.79
N ASP A 84 6.88 9.13 -2.53
CA ASP A 84 7.08 8.14 -1.45
C ASP A 84 5.86 7.22 -1.22
N ASN A 85 4.67 7.64 -1.63
CA ASN A 85 3.44 6.84 -1.52
C ASN A 85 3.20 5.95 -2.75
N ALA A 86 4.10 5.97 -3.72
CA ALA A 86 4.01 5.22 -4.96
C ALA A 86 5.06 4.10 -4.99
N GLU A 87 4.62 2.88 -5.29
CA GLU A 87 5.47 1.71 -5.42
C GLU A 87 5.83 1.48 -6.90
N LEU A 88 7.10 1.18 -7.17
CA LEU A 88 7.56 0.88 -8.53
C LEU A 88 7.04 -0.51 -8.96
N ILE A 89 6.28 -0.55 -10.05
CA ILE A 89 5.89 -1.80 -10.71
C ILE A 89 7.03 -2.29 -11.60
N TYR A 90 7.46 -1.44 -12.54
CA TYR A 90 8.63 -1.69 -13.38
C TYR A 90 9.18 -0.39 -13.96
N SER A 91 10.43 -0.46 -14.44
CA SER A 91 11.05 0.64 -15.19
C SER A 91 11.58 0.18 -16.53
N GLY A 92 11.82 1.15 -17.40
CA GLY A 92 12.03 0.89 -18.81
C GLY A 92 12.47 2.12 -19.59
N PHE A 93 12.30 2.02 -20.89
CA PHE A 93 12.61 3.09 -21.85
C PHE A 93 11.37 3.47 -22.64
N VAL A 94 11.28 4.74 -23.02
CA VAL A 94 10.15 5.23 -23.80
C VAL A 94 10.24 4.73 -25.23
N GLY A 95 9.25 3.94 -25.62
CA GLY A 95 9.07 3.43 -26.97
C GLY A 95 8.02 4.20 -27.74
N GLY A 96 8.19 4.33 -29.06
CA GLY A 96 7.20 4.93 -29.94
C GLY A 96 7.40 4.56 -31.41
N SER A 97 6.46 4.99 -32.25
CA SER A 97 6.58 4.83 -33.71
C SER A 97 7.54 5.85 -34.33
N SER A 98 7.97 5.58 -35.56
CA SER A 98 8.76 6.52 -36.36
C SER A 98 8.03 7.84 -36.60
N TYR A 99 8.77 8.94 -36.63
CA TYR A 99 8.25 10.28 -36.92
C TYR A 99 7.97 10.54 -38.41
N THR A 100 8.47 9.69 -39.31
CA THR A 100 8.44 9.90 -40.77
C THR A 100 7.23 9.33 -41.50
N GLY A 101 6.39 8.50 -40.85
CA GLY A 101 5.27 7.79 -41.48
C GLY A 101 4.09 7.51 -40.55
N GLY A 102 3.03 6.89 -41.06
CA GLY A 102 1.88 6.48 -40.25
C GLY A 102 2.24 5.36 -39.27
N GLY A 103 1.88 5.54 -38.00
CA GLY A 103 2.21 4.63 -36.90
C GLY A 103 1.36 4.93 -35.66
N ALA A 104 1.62 4.23 -34.57
CA ALA A 104 0.93 4.44 -33.31
C ALA A 104 1.40 5.78 -32.66
N PRO A 105 0.48 6.71 -32.36
CA PRO A 105 0.84 8.03 -31.84
C PRO A 105 1.21 8.02 -30.35
N ASN A 106 0.79 6.98 -29.62
CA ASN A 106 1.02 6.83 -28.19
C ASN A 106 2.47 6.48 -27.86
N LYS A 107 2.90 6.88 -26.67
CA LYS A 107 4.17 6.45 -26.08
C LYS A 107 3.93 5.23 -25.19
N LEU A 108 4.94 4.37 -25.12
CA LEU A 108 4.93 3.16 -24.30
C LEU A 108 6.10 3.20 -23.33
N CYS A 109 5.87 2.78 -22.09
CA CYS A 109 6.98 2.43 -21.21
C CYS A 109 7.37 0.97 -21.48
N VAL A 110 8.47 0.75 -22.19
CA VAL A 110 8.92 -0.60 -22.56
C VAL A 110 9.87 -1.13 -21.50
N PRO A 111 9.59 -2.27 -20.85
CA PRO A 111 10.48 -2.85 -19.84
C PRO A 111 11.91 -3.05 -20.37
N LYS A 112 12.92 -2.88 -19.50
CA LYS A 112 14.33 -3.09 -19.86
C LYS A 112 14.63 -4.47 -20.45
N ALA A 113 13.93 -5.49 -19.95
CA ALA A 113 14.03 -6.87 -20.41
C ALA A 113 12.64 -7.34 -20.89
N PRO A 114 12.27 -7.06 -22.15
CA PRO A 114 10.99 -7.49 -22.68
C PRO A 114 10.95 -9.02 -22.83
N GLN A 115 9.77 -9.59 -22.64
CA GLN A 115 9.50 -11.00 -22.97
C GLN A 115 8.86 -11.08 -24.34
N TRP A 116 9.41 -11.96 -25.18
CA TRP A 116 8.87 -12.22 -26.51
C TRP A 116 7.86 -13.36 -26.44
N GLY A 117 6.73 -13.20 -27.11
CA GLY A 117 5.77 -14.29 -27.37
C GLY A 117 6.23 -15.14 -28.54
N ILE A 118 5.33 -15.38 -29.50
CA ILE A 118 5.70 -15.99 -30.78
C ILE A 118 6.48 -14.95 -31.59
N TYR A 119 7.79 -15.14 -31.72
CA TYR A 119 8.71 -14.22 -32.39
C TYR A 119 9.50 -14.95 -33.47
N ASP A 120 9.54 -14.36 -34.67
CA ASP A 120 10.36 -14.81 -35.80
C ASP A 120 11.17 -13.60 -36.31
N ASP A 121 12.49 -13.70 -36.20
CA ASP A 121 13.45 -12.66 -36.58
C ASP A 121 13.48 -12.38 -38.09
N LYS A 122 12.86 -13.25 -38.90
CA LYS A 122 12.72 -13.08 -40.35
C LYS A 122 11.58 -12.16 -40.73
N VAL A 123 10.68 -11.82 -39.80
CA VAL A 123 9.56 -10.90 -40.06
C VAL A 123 10.02 -9.46 -39.87
N ASN A 124 10.44 -8.82 -40.97
CA ASN A 124 10.96 -7.45 -41.00
C ASN A 124 9.91 -6.38 -41.39
N LYS A 125 8.65 -6.79 -41.59
CA LYS A 125 7.52 -5.91 -41.93
C LYS A 125 6.38 -6.15 -40.95
N SER A 126 6.46 -5.56 -39.76
CA SER A 126 5.45 -5.66 -38.69
C SER A 126 5.74 -4.62 -37.59
N PRO A 127 4.79 -4.32 -36.67
CA PRO A 127 4.85 -3.10 -35.86
C PRO A 127 6.18 -2.94 -35.13
N PHE A 128 6.82 -1.80 -35.36
CA PHE A 128 8.11 -1.43 -34.79
C PHE A 128 7.92 -0.45 -33.65
N ILE A 129 8.59 -0.71 -32.53
CA ILE A 129 8.73 0.24 -31.42
C ILE A 129 10.18 0.68 -31.40
N GLY A 130 10.42 1.92 -31.78
CA GLY A 130 11.73 2.55 -31.69
C GLY A 130 11.92 3.28 -30.37
N ALA A 131 13.17 3.51 -30.00
CA ALA A 131 13.50 4.40 -28.90
C ALA A 131 12.95 5.81 -29.20
N THR A 132 12.25 6.40 -28.23
CA THR A 132 11.91 7.82 -28.26
C THR A 132 13.10 8.60 -27.72
N LEU A 133 13.58 9.56 -28.51
CA LEU A 133 14.66 10.45 -28.15
C LEU A 133 14.12 11.87 -28.01
N PHE A 134 14.60 12.62 -27.02
CA PHE A 134 14.45 14.07 -27.02
C PHE A 134 15.73 14.74 -27.49
N ASP A 135 15.54 15.78 -28.29
CA ASP A 135 16.58 16.67 -28.74
C ASP A 135 16.77 17.80 -27.72
N ASN A 136 18.01 18.17 -27.45
CA ASN A 136 18.35 19.30 -26.59
C ASN A 136 17.93 20.66 -27.18
N TRP A 137 17.64 20.73 -28.49
CA TRP A 137 17.12 21.92 -29.16
C TRP A 137 15.59 22.10 -28.98
N ASP A 138 14.86 21.04 -28.63
CA ASP A 138 13.39 21.08 -28.48
C ASP A 138 12.93 21.72 -27.16
N ILE A 139 13.86 22.08 -26.26
CA ILE A 139 13.56 22.49 -24.89
C ILE A 139 14.00 23.93 -24.64
N ASN A 140 13.06 24.86 -24.78
CA ASN A 140 13.25 26.29 -24.48
C ASN A 140 13.29 26.62 -22.97
N ILE A 141 13.30 25.61 -22.09
CA ILE A 141 13.41 25.77 -20.65
C ILE A 141 14.89 25.80 -20.30
N LYS A 142 15.46 27.00 -20.05
CA LYS A 142 16.85 27.29 -19.62
C LYS A 142 17.70 26.02 -19.44
N ASN A 143 18.05 25.39 -20.57
CA ASN A 143 18.65 24.07 -20.78
C ASN A 143 19.25 23.35 -19.53
N THR A 144 18.42 22.98 -18.54
CA THR A 144 18.85 22.29 -17.30
C THR A 144 18.28 20.88 -17.18
N LEU A 145 17.28 20.53 -18.00
CA LEU A 145 16.64 19.21 -17.95
C LEU A 145 17.50 18.13 -18.60
N PHE A 146 18.30 18.52 -19.56
CA PHE A 146 19.21 17.63 -20.26
C PHE A 146 20.56 18.33 -20.35
N ASP A 147 21.63 17.58 -20.19
CA ASP A 147 22.98 18.12 -20.37
C ASP A 147 23.10 18.69 -21.81
N LYS A 148 23.89 19.74 -22.01
CA LYS A 148 24.17 20.21 -23.38
C LYS A 148 25.21 19.33 -24.08
N LYS A 149 25.82 18.40 -23.34
CA LYS A 149 26.86 17.49 -23.83
C LYS A 149 26.37 16.52 -24.91
N TYR A 150 25.09 16.12 -24.89
CA TYR A 150 24.54 15.15 -25.84
C TYR A 150 23.41 15.76 -26.68
N THR A 151 23.35 15.34 -27.94
CA THR A 151 22.34 15.77 -28.91
C THR A 151 21.01 15.05 -28.71
N TYR A 152 21.05 13.77 -28.33
CA TYR A 152 19.86 12.94 -28.15
C TYR A 152 19.90 12.20 -26.82
N TYR A 153 18.75 12.10 -26.17
CA TYR A 153 18.58 11.40 -24.90
C TYR A 153 17.56 10.29 -25.02
N VAL A 154 17.95 9.07 -24.66
CA VAL A 154 16.98 7.99 -24.43
C VAL A 154 16.21 8.31 -23.16
N ILE A 155 14.89 8.35 -23.27
CA ILE A 155 14.03 8.70 -22.15
C ILE A 155 13.69 7.44 -21.36
N GLN A 156 13.89 7.49 -20.05
CA GLN A 156 13.51 6.45 -19.12
C GLN A 156 12.04 6.60 -18.76
N CYS A 157 11.45 5.55 -18.19
CA CYS A 157 10.12 5.62 -17.62
C CYS A 157 9.99 4.66 -16.45
N ALA A 158 9.13 5.04 -15.50
CA ALA A 158 8.75 4.24 -14.35
C ALA A 158 7.23 4.10 -14.34
N VAL A 159 6.74 2.87 -14.19
CA VAL A 159 5.32 2.62 -13.97
C VAL A 159 5.09 2.43 -12.48
N CYS A 160 4.24 3.28 -11.92
CA CYS A 160 4.09 3.48 -10.50
C CYS A 160 2.67 3.10 -10.06
N HIS A 161 2.56 2.46 -8.90
CA HIS A 161 1.29 2.12 -8.25
C HIS A 161 1.10 2.95 -6.99
N VAL A 162 -0.04 3.65 -6.88
CA VAL A 162 -0.36 4.45 -5.70
C VAL A 162 -1.49 3.77 -4.93
N THR A 163 -1.21 3.39 -3.69
CA THR A 163 -2.23 2.81 -2.81
C THR A 163 -3.21 3.90 -2.35
N LYS A 164 -4.49 3.54 -2.21
CA LYS A 164 -5.58 4.42 -1.71
C LYS A 164 -5.99 5.57 -2.64
N ALA A 165 -5.38 5.70 -3.83
CA ALA A 165 -5.85 6.59 -4.88
C ALA A 165 -6.80 5.85 -5.82
N THR A 166 -7.88 6.49 -6.26
CA THR A 166 -8.87 5.88 -7.16
C THR A 166 -8.66 6.26 -8.63
N SER A 167 -7.93 7.35 -8.89
CA SER A 167 -7.65 7.83 -10.24
C SER A 167 -6.37 8.65 -10.27
N THR A 168 -5.62 8.53 -11.37
CA THR A 168 -4.51 9.42 -11.75
C THR A 168 -4.90 10.17 -13.02
N ILE A 169 -4.47 11.43 -13.12
CA ILE A 169 -4.65 12.24 -14.34
C ILE A 169 -3.43 13.13 -14.55
N MET A 170 -3.13 13.44 -15.81
CA MET A 170 -2.23 14.53 -16.16
C MET A 170 -3.04 15.83 -16.26
N ILE A 171 -2.59 16.87 -15.57
CA ILE A 171 -3.20 18.20 -15.66
C ILE A 171 -2.21 19.16 -16.36
N PRO A 172 -2.35 19.40 -17.68
CA PRO A 172 -1.44 20.28 -18.40
C PRO A 172 -1.67 21.76 -18.05
N GLY A 173 -0.63 22.59 -18.20
CA GLY A 173 -0.72 24.05 -18.10
C GLY A 173 -0.61 24.63 -16.69
N ARG A 174 -0.20 23.82 -15.69
CA ARG A 174 -0.10 24.26 -14.29
C ARG A 174 0.83 23.36 -13.48
N THR A 175 1.38 23.93 -12.42
CA THR A 175 2.38 23.29 -11.53
C THR A 175 1.78 22.87 -10.19
N SER A 176 0.46 22.86 -10.04
CA SER A 176 -0.26 22.51 -8.81
C SER A 176 -1.51 21.69 -9.10
N CYS A 177 -1.95 20.89 -8.13
CA CYS A 177 -3.18 20.09 -8.20
C CYS A 177 -4.42 20.91 -7.84
N TYR A 178 -5.61 20.47 -8.29
CA TYR A 178 -6.87 21.07 -7.84
C TYR A 178 -7.16 20.65 -6.39
N GLU A 179 -8.14 21.28 -5.74
CA GLU A 179 -8.57 20.87 -4.40
C GLU A 179 -8.92 19.37 -4.38
N ASN A 180 -8.53 18.68 -3.31
CA ASN A 180 -8.68 17.23 -3.11
C ASN A 180 -7.86 16.33 -4.06
N TRP A 181 -7.05 16.89 -4.95
CA TRP A 181 -6.07 16.13 -5.73
C TRP A 181 -4.69 16.19 -5.07
N LYS A 182 -3.99 15.05 -5.06
CA LYS A 182 -2.60 14.96 -4.62
C LYS A 182 -1.68 14.94 -5.83
N MET A 183 -0.50 15.52 -5.67
CA MET A 183 0.51 15.52 -6.71
C MET A 183 1.31 14.22 -6.68
N GLU A 184 1.31 13.51 -7.79
CA GLU A 184 2.17 12.33 -7.97
C GLU A 184 3.56 12.74 -8.46
N TYR A 185 3.62 13.62 -9.45
CA TYR A 185 4.83 14.31 -9.88
C TYR A 185 4.48 15.56 -10.68
N HIS A 186 5.47 16.39 -10.99
CA HIS A 186 5.32 17.53 -11.88
C HIS A 186 6.52 17.62 -12.83
N GLY A 187 6.34 18.34 -13.93
CA GLY A 187 7.39 18.48 -14.92
C GLY A 187 6.94 19.26 -16.14
N TYR A 188 7.45 18.87 -17.29
CA TYR A 188 7.31 19.62 -18.54
C TYR A 188 6.55 18.82 -19.57
N LEU A 189 5.62 19.50 -20.24
CA LEU A 189 4.85 18.91 -21.32
C LEU A 189 5.73 18.77 -22.57
N MET A 190 5.87 17.54 -23.06
CA MET A 190 6.66 17.22 -24.25
C MET A 190 5.79 16.51 -25.27
N ALA A 191 6.08 16.77 -26.54
CA ALA A 191 5.42 16.17 -27.70
C ALA A 191 6.41 16.12 -28.87
N GLY A 192 6.01 15.52 -29.98
CA GLY A 192 6.80 15.48 -31.20
C GLY A 192 6.91 16.84 -31.89
N TYR A 193 8.01 17.01 -32.64
CA TYR A 193 8.25 18.20 -33.45
C TYR A 193 7.12 18.44 -34.47
N PRO A 194 6.54 19.65 -34.56
CA PRO A 194 5.42 19.94 -35.46
C PRO A 194 5.68 19.68 -36.96
N GLY A 195 6.94 19.67 -37.40
CA GLY A 195 7.29 19.35 -38.79
C GLY A 195 7.32 17.85 -39.10
N HIS A 196 7.16 16.98 -38.10
CA HIS A 196 7.05 15.54 -38.31
C HIS A 196 5.71 15.16 -38.94
N LYS A 197 5.72 14.17 -39.82
CA LYS A 197 4.50 13.70 -40.51
C LYS A 197 3.63 12.84 -39.59
N ALA A 198 4.25 12.12 -38.66
CA ALA A 198 3.53 11.29 -37.70
C ALA A 198 2.99 12.13 -36.54
N ALA A 199 1.78 11.80 -36.08
CA ALA A 199 1.25 12.35 -34.85
C ALA A 199 2.02 11.81 -33.63
N SER A 200 2.02 12.59 -32.54
CA SER A 200 2.61 12.22 -31.26
C SER A 200 1.67 12.54 -30.11
N GLU A 201 1.69 11.72 -29.08
CA GLU A 201 1.08 12.01 -27.80
C GLU A 201 1.83 13.11 -27.01
N TYR A 202 1.07 13.84 -26.19
CA TYR A 202 1.62 14.73 -25.17
C TYR A 202 1.92 13.94 -23.88
N ILE A 203 3.14 14.01 -23.40
CA ILE A 203 3.56 13.38 -22.13
C ILE A 203 4.13 14.42 -21.16
N CYS A 204 3.91 14.22 -19.86
CA CYS A 204 4.53 15.02 -18.81
C CYS A 204 5.84 14.35 -18.41
N VAL A 205 6.97 14.96 -18.74
CA VAL A 205 8.30 14.46 -18.40
C VAL A 205 8.73 15.09 -17.09
N ASP A 206 9.24 14.29 -16.17
CA ASP A 206 9.66 14.72 -14.84
C ASP A 206 10.54 15.98 -14.91
N GLY A 207 10.33 16.90 -13.95
CA GLY A 207 11.09 18.13 -13.86
C GLY A 207 12.57 17.92 -13.52
N ASN A 208 12.95 16.72 -13.06
CA ASN A 208 14.30 16.29 -12.76
C ASN A 208 14.53 14.88 -13.32
N PRO A 209 14.63 14.73 -14.66
CA PRO A 209 14.74 13.43 -15.29
C PRO A 209 16.11 12.79 -15.01
N ASP A 210 16.15 11.46 -15.01
CA ASP A 210 17.38 10.69 -15.00
C ASP A 210 18.17 10.94 -16.30
N HIS A 211 19.49 10.82 -16.22
CA HIS A 211 20.37 11.00 -17.37
C HIS A 211 21.07 9.66 -17.65
N ILE A 212 20.70 9.01 -18.75
CA ILE A 212 21.42 7.84 -19.26
C ILE A 212 21.83 8.14 -20.71
N GLU A 213 23.11 7.93 -20.99
CA GLU A 213 23.68 8.06 -22.33
C GLU A 213 23.10 7.00 -23.28
N SER A 214 22.77 7.38 -24.51
CA SER A 214 22.61 6.41 -25.59
C SER A 214 23.99 6.07 -26.14
N THR A 215 24.45 4.83 -25.97
CA THR A 215 25.70 4.34 -26.58
C THR A 215 25.53 4.04 -28.05
#